data_AF-A0A2E0SBT9-F1
#
_entry.id   AF-A0A2E0SBT9-F1
#
_cell.length_a   1.000
_cell.length_b   1.000
_cell.length_c   1.000
_cell.angle_alpha   90.00
_cell.angle_beta   90.00
_cell.angle_gamma   90.00
#
_symmetry.space_group_name_H-M   'P 1'
#
loop_
_entity.id
_entity.type
_entity.pdbx_description
1 polymer ?
#
loop_
_entity_poly.entity_id
_entity_poly.type
_entity_poly.pdbx_seq_one_letter_code
_entity_poly.pdbx_strand_id
1 'polypeptide(L)'
;MVIALVGWINPLWLKKTFVLLMVLTFPIGMFVGFVLMAAVYYLCIMPIGVLLRIFGKDPLVKVLDRNAKSYWIERGEPSSVAQYFKQF
;
A
#
# COMPACT_ATOMS: atom_id res chain seq x y z
N MET A 1 -11.04 40.63 -7.33
CA MET A 1 -11.96 41.37 -8.22
C MET A 1 -11.64 41.19 -9.71
N VAL A 2 -10.38 41.26 -10.15
CA VAL A 2 -10.00 41.12 -11.58
C VAL A 2 -10.46 39.80 -12.22
N ILE A 3 -10.36 38.68 -11.50
CA ILE A 3 -10.77 37.35 -11.99
C ILE A 3 -12.29 37.28 -12.22
N ALA A 4 -13.08 37.97 -11.40
CA ALA A 4 -14.55 38.00 -11.51
C ALA A 4 -15.03 38.79 -12.73
N LEU A 5 -14.33 39.88 -13.08
CA LEU A 5 -14.64 40.69 -14.27
C LEU A 5 -14.28 39.95 -15.57
N VAL A 6 -13.17 39.22 -15.59
CA VAL A 6 -12.76 38.40 -16.76
C VAL A 6 -13.69 37.20 -16.95
N GLY A 7 -14.19 36.61 -15.86
CA GLY A 7 -15.19 35.55 -15.90
C GLY A 7 -16.54 35.97 -16.47
N TRP A 8 -16.92 37.25 -16.33
CA TRP A 8 -18.17 37.81 -16.87
C TRP A 8 -18.13 38.00 -18.39
N ILE A 9 -16.95 38.24 -18.97
CA ILE A 9 -16.79 38.54 -20.40
C ILE A 9 -16.71 37.26 -21.24
N ASN A 10 -16.01 36.21 -20.79
CA ASN A 10 -15.99 34.93 -21.50
C ASN A 10 -15.51 33.76 -20.61
N PRO A 11 -16.43 33.00 -19.96
CA PRO A 11 -16.08 31.92 -19.02
C PRO A 11 -15.36 30.73 -19.68
N LEU A 12 -15.41 30.62 -21.02
CA LEU A 12 -14.80 29.52 -21.78
C LEU A 12 -13.27 29.57 -21.79
N TRP A 13 -12.66 30.75 -21.74
CA TRP A 13 -11.20 30.91 -21.75
C TRP A 13 -10.55 30.56 -20.40
N LEU A 14 -11.19 30.98 -19.31
CA LEU A 14 -10.82 30.58 -17.95
C LEU A 14 -10.91 29.06 -17.78
N LYS A 15 -11.97 28.44 -18.29
CA LYS A 15 -12.15 26.99 -18.26
C LYS A 15 -11.02 26.25 -18.98
N LYS A 16 -10.62 26.69 -20.18
CA LYS A 16 -9.52 26.05 -20.93
C LYS A 16 -8.18 26.15 -20.19
N THR A 17 -7.86 27.32 -19.66
CA THR A 17 -6.62 27.55 -18.91
C THR A 17 -6.56 26.68 -17.65
N PHE A 18 -7.68 26.61 -16.92
CA PHE A 18 -7.81 25.77 -15.73
C PHE A 18 -7.65 24.29 -16.07
N VAL A 19 -8.33 23.80 -17.12
CA VAL A 19 -8.23 22.40 -17.55
C VAL A 19 -6.81 22.06 -18.00
N LEU A 20 -6.14 22.96 -18.73
CA LEU A 20 -4.75 22.76 -19.15
C LEU A 20 -3.82 22.61 -17.94
N LEU A 21 -3.95 23.52 -16.96
CA LEU A 21 -3.19 23.47 -15.70
C LEU A 21 -3.48 22.18 -14.93
N MET A 22 -4.74 21.76 -14.85
CA MET A 22 -5.14 20.50 -14.22
C MET A 22 -4.49 19.30 -14.91
N VAL A 23 -4.57 19.22 -16.24
CA VAL A 23 -4.00 18.10 -17.01
C VAL A 23 -2.48 18.04 -16.88
N LEU A 24 -1.81 19.19 -16.78
CA LEU A 24 -0.37 19.25 -16.56
C LEU A 24 0.05 18.85 -15.14
N THR A 25 -0.74 19.22 -14.14
CA THR A 25 -0.40 18.98 -12.72
C THR A 25 -0.86 17.60 -12.21
N PHE A 26 -1.92 17.05 -12.78
CA PHE A 26 -2.44 15.73 -12.43
C PHE A 26 -1.40 14.59 -12.48
N PRO A 27 -0.60 14.42 -13.56
CA PRO A 27 0.39 13.35 -13.62
C PRO A 27 1.49 13.50 -12.56
N ILE A 28 1.78 14.72 -12.12
CA ILE A 28 2.75 14.98 -11.05
C ILE A 28 2.24 14.38 -9.74
N GLY A 29 0.98 14.63 -9.39
CA GLY A 29 0.35 14.05 -8.20
C GLY A 29 0.33 12.52 -8.24
N MET A 30 0.01 11.95 -9.41
CA MET A 30 0.03 10.49 -9.61
C MET A 30 1.44 9.91 -9.42
N PHE A 31 2.45 10.53 -10.03
CA PHE A 31 3.83 10.08 -9.92
C PHE A 31 4.34 10.15 -8.47
N VAL A 32 4.07 11.26 -7.78
CA VAL A 32 4.40 11.42 -6.35
C VAL A 32 3.70 10.35 -5.51
N GLY A 33 2.44 10.03 -5.81
CA GLY A 33 1.71 8.96 -5.15
C GLY A 33 2.39 7.60 -5.29
N PHE A 34 2.79 7.23 -6.52
CA PHE A 34 3.53 5.98 -6.76
C PHE A 34 4.89 5.96 -6.08
N VAL A 35 5.65 7.05 -6.16
CA VAL A 35 6.97 7.17 -5.52
C VAL A 35 6.85 7.07 -4.01
N LEU A 36 5.86 7.74 -3.40
CA LEU A 36 5.62 7.68 -1.97
C LEU A 36 5.24 6.27 -1.53
N MET A 37 4.32 5.60 -2.24
CA MET A 37 3.96 4.22 -1.94
C MET A 37 5.15 3.27 -2.08
N ALA A 38 5.95 3.42 -3.14
CA ALA A 38 7.17 2.64 -3.30
C ALA A 38 8.15 2.90 -2.15
N ALA A 39 8.39 4.16 -1.77
CA ALA A 39 9.27 4.51 -0.68
C ALA A 39 8.82 3.89 0.65
N VAL A 40 7.54 4.02 1.00
CA VAL A 40 6.98 3.39 2.22
C VAL A 40 7.15 1.87 2.16
N TYR A 41 6.84 1.24 1.03
CA TYR A 41 6.99 -0.20 0.90
C TYR A 41 8.45 -0.63 1.05
N TYR A 42 9.39 0.00 0.34
CA TYR A 42 10.79 -0.41 0.34
C TYR A 42 11.59 0.02 1.58
N LEU A 43 11.19 1.09 2.28
CA LEU A 43 11.90 1.60 3.45
C LEU A 43 11.25 1.19 4.78
N CYS A 44 9.95 0.86 4.80
CA CYS A 44 9.27 0.47 6.02
C CYS A 44 8.91 -1.01 6.02
N ILE A 45 8.29 -1.52 4.94
CA ILE A 45 7.73 -2.89 4.91
C ILE A 45 8.81 -3.92 4.53
N MET A 46 9.50 -3.69 3.42
CA MET A 46 10.55 -4.58 2.91
C MET A 46 11.68 -4.87 3.92
N PRO A 47 12.23 -3.89 4.67
CA PRO A 47 13.30 -4.19 5.61
C PRO A 47 12.85 -5.08 6.76
N ILE A 48 11.57 -5.08 7.14
CA ILE A 48 11.04 -6.04 8.13
C ILE A 48 11.22 -7.47 7.61
N GLY A 49 10.88 -7.72 6.35
CA GLY A 49 11.09 -9.02 5.70
C GLY A 49 12.56 -9.40 5.58
N VAL A 50 13.44 -8.44 5.27
CA VAL A 50 14.89 -8.66 5.21
C VAL A 50 15.45 -8.98 6.60
N LEU A 51 15.03 -8.26 7.63
CA LEU A 51 15.42 -8.54 9.02
C LEU A 51 14.98 -9.94 9.43
N LEU A 52 13.72 -10.32 9.19
CA LEU A 52 13.24 -11.68 9.47
C LEU A 52 14.07 -12.75 8.77
N ARG A 53 14.46 -12.50 7.50
CA ARG A 53 15.35 -13.39 6.73
C ARG A 53 16.75 -13.49 7.34
N ILE A 54 17.34 -12.37 7.76
CA ILE A 54 18.66 -12.34 8.41
C ILE A 54 18.61 -13.09 9.75
N PHE A 55 17.54 -12.93 10.53
CA PHE A 55 17.35 -13.64 11.79
C PHE A 55 16.92 -15.11 11.63
N GLY A 56 16.83 -15.64 10.41
CA GLY A 56 16.48 -17.04 10.14
C GLY A 56 15.03 -17.41 10.49
N LYS A 57 14.16 -16.42 10.75
CA LYS A 57 12.73 -16.66 10.99
C LYS A 57 12.01 -16.65 9.66
N ASP A 58 11.61 -17.83 9.18
CA ASP A 58 10.73 -17.97 8.02
C ASP A 58 9.31 -18.36 8.46
N PRO A 59 8.44 -17.39 8.81
CA PRO A 59 7.07 -17.69 9.25
C PRO A 59 6.18 -18.24 8.13
N LEU A 60 6.63 -18.19 6.88
CA LEU A 60 5.81 -18.50 5.71
C LEU A 60 6.19 -19.83 5.04
N VAL A 61 7.17 -20.57 5.58
CA VAL A 61 7.70 -21.82 4.98
C VAL A 61 7.90 -21.60 3.47
N LYS A 62 8.67 -20.57 3.10
CA LYS A 62 8.77 -20.09 1.71
C LYS A 62 9.45 -21.09 0.79
N VAL A 63 10.17 -22.06 1.35
CA VAL A 63 10.84 -23.12 0.60
C VAL A 63 9.85 -24.26 0.37
N LEU A 64 9.42 -24.39 -0.89
CA LEU A 64 8.61 -25.51 -1.37
C LEU A 64 9.48 -26.78 -1.40
N ASP A 65 9.36 -27.64 -0.38
CA ASP A 65 9.91 -28.99 -0.39
C ASP A 65 9.17 -29.91 -1.39
N ARG A 66 9.75 -30.10 -2.59
CA ARG A 66 9.18 -30.98 -3.63
C ARG A 66 9.10 -32.46 -3.23
N ASN A 67 9.74 -32.88 -2.15
CA ASN A 67 9.65 -34.24 -1.62
C ASN A 67 8.64 -34.38 -0.48
N ALA A 68 8.04 -33.28 -0.01
CA ALA A 68 7.03 -33.34 1.03
C ALA A 68 5.74 -34.01 0.50
N LYS A 69 5.28 -35.04 1.21
CA LYS A 69 4.00 -35.72 0.89
C LYS A 69 2.78 -34.82 1.09
N SER A 70 2.88 -33.83 1.98
CA SER A 70 1.84 -32.85 2.26
C SER A 70 2.43 -31.65 3.00
N TYR A 71 1.98 -30.44 2.66
CA TYR A 71 2.28 -29.20 3.40
C TYR A 71 1.28 -28.94 4.55
N TRP A 72 0.40 -29.91 4.81
CA TRP A 72 -0.58 -29.79 5.87
C TRP A 72 0.10 -29.72 7.24
N ILE A 73 -0.09 -28.61 7.94
CA ILE A 73 0.35 -28.46 9.32
C ILE A 73 -0.75 -29.05 10.20
N GLU A 74 -0.48 -30.19 10.85
CA GLU A 74 -1.38 -30.75 11.85
C GLU A 74 -1.56 -29.75 12.99
N ARG A 75 -2.80 -29.27 13.17
CA ARG A 75 -3.15 -28.47 14.33
C ARG A 75 -3.32 -29.41 15.52
N GLY A 76 -2.63 -29.11 16.63
CA GLY A 76 -2.77 -29.83 17.89
C GLY A 76 -4.19 -29.73 18.47
N GLU A 77 -4.41 -30.39 19.61
CA GLU A 77 -5.72 -30.42 20.26
C GLU A 77 -6.34 -29.02 20.38
N PRO A 78 -7.65 -28.88 20.09
CA PRO A 78 -8.32 -27.60 20.21
C PRO A 78 -8.20 -27.10 21.65
N SER A 79 -7.64 -25.91 21.83
CA SER A 79 -7.58 -25.23 23.12
C SER A 79 -8.98 -25.16 23.73
N SER A 80 -9.10 -25.43 25.03
CA SER A 80 -10.40 -25.44 25.71
C SER A 80 -11.13 -24.11 25.50
N VAL A 81 -12.45 -24.16 25.28
CA VAL A 81 -13.27 -22.95 25.06
C VAL A 81 -13.13 -21.97 26.24
N ALA A 82 -12.90 -22.47 27.44
CA ALA A 82 -12.63 -21.67 28.64
C ALA A 82 -11.37 -20.77 28.53
N GLN A 83 -10.41 -21.14 27.68
CA GLN A 83 -9.16 -20.42 27.47
C GLN A 83 -9.37 -19.14 26.63
N TYR A 84 -10.40 -19.09 25.77
CA TYR A 84 -10.80 -17.85 25.09
C TYR A 84 -11.27 -16.76 26.07
N PHE A 85 -11.84 -17.15 27.20
CA PHE A 85 -12.29 -16.22 28.24
C PHE A 85 -11.17 -15.74 29.16
N LYS A 86 -9.92 -16.22 28.98
CA LYS A 86 -8.74 -15.85 29.77
C LYS A 86 -7.66 -15.21 28.89
N GLN A 87 -8.03 -14.18 28.14
CA GLN A 87 -7.13 -13.51 27.18
C GLN A 87 -6.12 -12.55 27.84
N PHE A 88 -6.18 -12.33 29.15
CA PHE A 88 -5.26 -11.48 29.91
C PHE A 88 -4.78 -12.16 31.19
#